data_AF-A0A937VQV4-F1
#
_entry.id   AF-A0A937VQV4-F1
#
_cell.length_a   1.000
_cell.length_b   1.000
_cell.length_c   1.000
_cell.angle_alpha   90.00
_cell.angle_beta   90.00
_cell.angle_gamma   90.00
#
_symmetry.space_group_name_H-M   'P 1'
#
loop_
_entity.id
_entity.type
_entity.pdbx_description
1 polymer ?
#
loop_
_entity_poly.entity_id
_entity_poly.type
_entity_poly.pdbx_seq_one_letter_code
_entity_poly.pdbx_strand_id
1 'polypeptide(L)'
;DIAKQLNGGKQMRNMWTIPYPSASERQHGKHPSQKPIDVIGRIILIATNVGDLIMDCFGGSGTTAVVAQSYDRRWVMIENNPEYNQIARSRLANVRVPLPTELLQPKLAL
;
A
#
# COMPACT_ATOMS: atom_id res chain seq x y z
N ASP A 1 -10.88 11.99 10.97
CA ASP A 1 -9.50 12.23 10.48
C ASP A 1 -8.71 10.93 10.60
N ILE A 2 -8.45 10.26 9.47
CA ILE A 2 -7.79 8.94 9.42
C ILE A 2 -6.39 8.97 10.03
N ALA A 3 -5.65 10.08 9.86
CA ALA A 3 -4.31 10.21 10.41
C ALA A 3 -4.34 10.14 11.96
N LYS A 4 -5.36 10.70 12.60
CA LYS A 4 -5.53 10.60 14.06
C LYS A 4 -5.89 9.17 14.48
N GLN A 5 -6.78 8.51 13.75
CA GLN A 5 -7.17 7.12 14.05
C GLN A 5 -5.97 6.17 13.99
N LEU A 6 -5.15 6.27 12.93
CA LEU A 6 -3.92 5.49 12.78
C LEU A 6 -2.85 5.80 13.84
N ASN A 7 -3.00 6.89 14.59
CA ASN A 7 -2.06 7.34 15.61
C ASN A 7 -2.71 7.43 17.01
N GLY A 8 -3.63 6.51 17.31
CA GLY A 8 -4.23 6.38 18.65
C GLY A 8 -5.03 7.59 19.10
N GLY A 9 -5.73 8.25 18.17
CA GLY A 9 -6.52 9.46 18.40
C GLY A 9 -5.70 10.76 18.45
N LYS A 10 -4.37 10.70 18.41
CA LYS A 10 -3.48 11.87 18.47
C LYS A 10 -3.08 12.34 17.09
N GLN A 11 -2.75 13.62 16.94
CA GLN A 11 -2.23 14.17 15.68
C GLN A 11 -0.98 13.41 15.23
N MET A 12 -1.00 12.87 14.00
CA MET A 12 0.14 12.14 13.43
C MET A 12 1.32 13.09 13.19
N ARG A 13 2.53 12.65 13.56
CA ARG A 13 3.79 13.38 13.34
C ARG A 13 4.36 13.08 11.95
N ASN A 14 5.32 13.88 11.52
CA ASN A 14 6.03 13.73 10.25
C ASN A 14 7.19 12.72 10.29
N MET A 15 7.52 12.16 11.46
CA MET A 15 8.53 11.11 11.63
C MET A 15 7.86 9.80 12.01
N TRP A 16 8.06 8.76 11.20
CA TRP A 16 7.46 7.44 11.40
C TRP A 16 8.54 6.38 11.60
N THR A 17 8.44 5.62 12.68
CA THR A 17 9.27 4.44 12.91
C THR A 17 8.57 3.23 12.30
N ILE A 18 9.07 2.73 11.17
CA ILE A 18 8.51 1.59 10.44
C ILE A 18 9.65 0.62 10.14
N PRO A 19 9.51 -0.68 10.44
CA PRO A 19 10.54 -1.67 10.16
C PRO A 19 10.73 -1.90 8.66
N TYR A 20 11.86 -2.52 8.30
CA TYR A 20 12.10 -3.00 6.94
C TYR A 20 11.11 -4.13 6.57
N PRO A 21 10.79 -4.38 5.27
CA PRO A 21 9.89 -5.46 4.90
C PRO A 21 10.29 -6.80 5.52
N SER A 22 9.31 -7.44 6.12
CA SER A 22 9.45 -8.76 6.74
C SER A 22 9.89 -9.83 5.73
N ALA A 23 10.31 -11.00 6.22
CA ALA A 23 10.67 -12.12 5.34
C ALA A 23 9.46 -12.60 4.51
N SER A 24 8.26 -12.61 5.10
CA SER A 24 7.01 -12.97 4.41
C SER A 24 6.67 -11.98 3.30
N GLU A 25 6.85 -10.68 3.51
CA GLU A 25 6.67 -9.68 2.45
C GLU A 25 7.61 -9.87 1.27
N ARG A 26 8.80 -10.43 1.49
CA ARG A 26 9.86 -10.62 0.48
C ARG A 26 9.87 -12.03 -0.13
N GLN A 27 8.86 -12.85 0.12
CA GLN A 27 8.81 -14.25 -0.33
C GLN A 27 8.66 -14.43 -1.86
N HIS A 28 8.21 -13.40 -2.58
CA HIS A 28 7.90 -13.48 -4.02
C HIS A 28 9.09 -13.20 -4.94
N GLY A 29 10.27 -12.98 -4.38
CA GLY A 29 11.49 -12.65 -5.12
C GLY A 29 12.26 -11.49 -4.49
N LYS A 30 13.47 -11.24 -5.01
CA LYS A 30 14.37 -10.23 -4.47
C LYS A 30 14.26 -8.94 -5.28
N HIS A 31 13.75 -7.88 -4.65
CA HIS A 31 13.88 -6.51 -5.14
C HIS A 31 14.74 -5.71 -4.15
N PRO A 32 15.79 -4.99 -4.61
CA PRO A 32 16.80 -4.38 -3.73
C PRO A 32 16.20 -3.33 -2.78
N SER A 33 15.13 -2.66 -3.19
CA SER A 33 14.54 -1.53 -2.48
C SER A 33 13.02 -1.67 -2.27
N GLN A 34 12.52 -2.90 -2.09
CA GLN A 34 11.10 -3.15 -1.78
C GLN A 34 10.66 -2.30 -0.59
N LYS A 35 9.56 -1.57 -0.74
CA LYS A 35 9.01 -0.73 0.33
C LYS A 35 8.13 -1.58 1.25
N PRO A 36 8.16 -1.34 2.58
CA PRO A 36 7.24 -1.97 3.52
C PRO A 36 5.79 -1.70 3.16
N ILE A 37 4.92 -2.68 3.38
CA ILE A 37 3.47 -2.50 3.20
C ILE A 37 2.93 -1.39 4.13
N ASP A 38 3.41 -1.33 5.37
CA ASP A 38 2.93 -0.39 6.39
C ASP A 38 3.08 1.08 6.01
N VAL A 39 4.22 1.45 5.41
CA VAL A 39 4.48 2.85 5.02
C VAL A 39 3.56 3.27 3.88
N ILE A 40 3.40 2.41 2.88
CA ILE A 40 2.53 2.67 1.73
C ILE A 40 1.05 2.65 2.16
N GLY A 41 0.67 1.72 3.03
CA GLY A 41 -0.68 1.64 3.59
C GLY A 41 -1.09 2.90 4.33
N ARG A 42 -0.20 3.43 5.17
CA ARG A 42 -0.43 4.70 5.85
C ARG A 42 -0.63 5.85 4.87
N ILE A 43 0.22 5.97 3.85
CA ILE A 43 0.11 7.03 2.83
C ILE A 43 -1.22 6.93 2.09
N ILE A 44 -1.59 5.74 1.61
CA ILE A 44 -2.82 5.52 0.83
C ILE A 44 -4.06 5.85 1.65
N LEU A 45 -4.16 5.39 2.91
CA LEU A 45 -5.32 5.67 3.77
C LEU A 45 -5.46 7.16 4.07
N ILE A 46 -4.35 7.87 4.29
CA ILE A 46 -4.38 9.31 4.56
C ILE A 46 -4.74 10.10 3.29
N ALA A 47 -4.17 9.74 2.14
CA ALA A 47 -4.26 10.54 0.91
C ALA A 47 -5.48 10.22 0.03
N THR A 48 -6.14 9.07 0.20
CA THR A 48 -7.18 8.61 -0.73
C THR A 48 -8.44 8.09 -0.04
N ASN A 49 -9.52 7.98 -0.81
CA ASN A 49 -10.77 7.31 -0.46
C ASN A 49 -10.87 5.93 -1.14
N VAL A 50 -11.78 5.10 -0.65
CA VAL A 50 -12.13 3.84 -1.34
C VAL A 50 -12.60 4.14 -2.76
N GLY A 51 -12.17 3.33 -3.73
CA GLY A 51 -12.48 3.47 -5.15
C GLY A 51 -11.60 4.46 -5.93
N ASP A 52 -10.82 5.31 -5.25
CA ASP A 52 -9.88 6.24 -5.89
C ASP A 52 -8.86 5.48 -6.75
N LEU A 53 -8.39 6.15 -7.81
CA LEU A 53 -7.35 5.64 -8.70
C LEU A 53 -5.97 6.13 -8.24
N ILE A 54 -5.05 5.20 -7.99
CA ILE A 54 -3.67 5.48 -7.62
C ILE A 54 -2.74 5.17 -8.80
N MET A 55 -1.80 6.07 -9.09
CA MET A 55 -0.77 5.86 -10.13
C MET A 55 0.62 5.79 -9.51
N ASP A 56 1.38 4.76 -9.88
CA ASP A 56 2.80 4.62 -9.51
C ASP A 56 3.64 4.35 -10.76
N CYS A 57 4.49 5.31 -11.13
CA CYS A 57 5.33 5.24 -12.32
C CYS A 57 6.64 4.47 -12.12
N PHE A 58 6.94 4.04 -10.89
CA PHE A 58 8.17 3.35 -10.51
C PHE A 58 7.82 2.14 -9.63
N GLY A 59 6.99 1.27 -10.20
CA GLY A 59 6.31 0.21 -9.47
C GLY A 59 7.22 -0.77 -8.73
N GLY A 60 8.40 -1.07 -9.29
CA GLY A 60 9.35 -2.03 -8.74
C GLY A 60 8.67 -3.35 -8.38
N SER A 61 8.85 -3.77 -7.13
CA SER A 61 8.18 -4.95 -6.56
C SER A 61 6.65 -4.87 -6.42
N GLY A 62 6.01 -3.75 -6.77
CA GLY A 62 4.56 -3.58 -6.79
C GLY A 62 3.87 -3.32 -5.45
N THR A 63 4.59 -2.84 -4.42
CA THR A 63 4.00 -2.59 -3.09
C THR A 63 2.80 -1.65 -3.16
N THR A 64 2.83 -0.61 -3.99
CA THR A 64 1.71 0.35 -4.13
C THR A 64 0.42 -0.33 -4.60
N ALA A 65 0.48 -1.15 -5.65
CA ALA A 65 -0.71 -1.86 -6.12
C ALA A 65 -1.19 -2.93 -5.14
N VAL A 66 -0.27 -3.66 -4.51
CA VAL A 66 -0.61 -4.66 -3.48
C VAL A 66 -1.44 -4.00 -2.38
N VAL A 67 -0.98 -2.87 -1.85
CA VAL A 67 -1.69 -2.13 -0.81
C VAL A 67 -2.99 -1.52 -1.34
N ALA A 68 -2.96 -0.88 -2.52
CA ALA A 68 -4.14 -0.26 -3.12
C ALA A 68 -5.26 -1.30 -3.31
N GLN A 69 -4.93 -2.47 -3.87
CA GLN A 69 -5.87 -3.56 -4.06
C GLN A 69 -6.41 -4.11 -2.74
N SER A 70 -5.56 -4.30 -1.73
CA SER A 70 -6.00 -4.71 -0.39
C SER A 70 -6.97 -3.69 0.25
N TYR A 71 -6.84 -2.42 -0.12
CA TYR A 71 -7.60 -1.31 0.46
C TYR A 71 -8.77 -0.87 -0.43
N ASP A 72 -9.14 -1.65 -1.43
CA ASP A 72 -10.23 -1.33 -2.35
C ASP A 72 -10.05 0.01 -3.09
N ARG A 73 -8.80 0.29 -3.49
CA ARG A 73 -8.45 1.36 -4.43
C ARG A 73 -8.11 0.75 -5.78
N ARG A 74 -8.48 1.48 -6.84
CA ARG A 74 -8.03 1.16 -8.19
C ARG A 74 -6.58 1.61 -8.33
N TRP A 75 -5.83 0.98 -9.22
CA TRP A 75 -4.43 1.32 -9.41
C TRP A 75 -3.99 1.15 -10.86
N VAL A 76 -3.00 1.96 -11.24
CA VAL A 76 -2.20 1.83 -12.47
C VAL A 76 -0.74 1.87 -12.05
N MET A 77 0.04 0.90 -12.51
CA MET A 77 1.45 0.80 -12.18
C MET A 77 2.28 0.62 -13.45
N ILE A 78 3.40 1.33 -13.52
CA ILE A 78 4.38 1.22 -14.59
C ILE A 78 5.70 0.77 -13.98
N GLU A 79 6.32 -0.23 -14.59
CA GLU A 79 7.63 -0.75 -14.24
C GLU A 79 8.32 -1.23 -15.52
N ASN A 80 9.58 -0.85 -15.74
CA ASN A 80 10.30 -1.13 -16.98
C ASN A 80 11.08 -2.46 -16.91
N ASN A 81 11.43 -2.92 -15.72
CA ASN A 81 12.17 -4.15 -15.53
C ASN A 81 11.22 -5.36 -15.56
N PRO A 82 11.39 -6.30 -16.50
CA PRO A 82 10.50 -7.46 -16.61
C PRO A 82 10.55 -8.40 -15.39
N GLU A 83 11.70 -8.52 -14.71
CA GLU A 83 11.83 -9.34 -13.51
C GLU A 83 11.03 -8.73 -12.34
N TYR A 84 11.09 -7.41 -12.19
CA TYR A 84 10.34 -6.70 -11.15
C TYR A 84 8.83 -6.76 -11.40
N ASN A 85 8.43 -6.64 -12.67
CA ASN A 85 7.06 -6.91 -13.10
C ASN A 85 6.59 -8.32 -12.72
N GLN A 86 7.45 -9.34 -12.87
CA GLN A 86 7.11 -10.71 -12.48
C GLN A 86 6.92 -10.84 -10.97
N ILE A 87 7.79 -10.23 -10.16
CA ILE A 87 7.64 -10.16 -8.70
C ILE A 87 6.31 -9.49 -8.34
N ALA A 88 6.01 -8.33 -8.92
CA ALA A 88 4.77 -7.59 -8.68
C ALA A 88 3.53 -8.43 -9.02
N ARG A 89 3.52 -9.10 -10.18
CA ARG A 89 2.43 -10.01 -10.59
C ARG A 89 2.25 -11.17 -9.61
N SER A 90 3.35 -11.79 -9.17
CA SER A 90 3.30 -12.87 -8.18
C SER A 90 2.69 -12.40 -6.86
N ARG A 91 3.09 -11.21 -6.38
CA ARG A 91 2.50 -10.62 -5.18
C ARG A 91 1.01 -10.32 -5.34
N LEU A 92 0.62 -9.69 -6.44
CA LEU A 92 -0.77 -9.31 -6.74
C LEU A 92 -1.72 -10.53 -6.84
N ALA A 93 -1.25 -11.63 -7.40
CA ALA A 93 -2.01 -12.89 -7.47
C ALA A 93 -2.29 -13.51 -6.08
N ASN A 94 -1.52 -13.13 -5.06
CA ASN A 94 -1.62 -13.65 -3.69
C ASN A 94 -2.17 -12.61 -2.70
N VAL A 95 -2.63 -11.45 -3.18
CA VAL A 95 -3.25 -10.45 -2.32
C VAL A 95 -4.56 -11.02 -1.77
N ARG A 96 -4.59 -11.21 -0.45
CA ARG A 96 -5.82 -11.43 0.29
C ARG A 96 -6.35 -10.08 0.73
N VAL A 97 -7.67 -9.90 0.64
CA VAL A 97 -8.35 -8.71 1.14
C VAL A 97 -8.78 -8.99 2.58
N PRO A 98 -8.09 -8.44 3.58
CA PRO A 98 -8.78 -8.09 4.82
C PRO A 98 -8.30 -6.74 5.36
N LEU A 99 -9.13 -5.71 5.24
CA LEU A 99 -9.10 -4.57 6.15
C LEU A 99 -10.29 -4.65 7.11
N PRO A 100 -10.15 -4.17 8.36
CA PRO A 100 -11.31 -3.87 9.18
C PRO A 100 -12.22 -2.92 8.41
N THR A 101 -13.48 -3.32 8.21
CA THR A 101 -14.51 -2.58 7.44
C THR A 101 -14.60 -1.10 7.85
N GLU A 102 -14.27 -0.80 9.10
CA GLU A 102 -14.26 0.54 9.69
C GLU A 102 -13.32 1.53 8.98
N LEU A 103 -12.20 1.05 8.42
CA LEU A 103 -11.23 1.88 7.69
C LEU A 103 -11.49 1.92 6.17
N LEU A 104 -12.46 1.13 5.70
CA LEU A 104 -12.93 1.09 4.32
C LEU A 104 -14.13 2.01 4.08
N GLN A 105 -14.53 2.83 5.05
CA GLN A 105 -15.60 3.78 4.81
C GLN A 105 -15.11 4.96 3.94
N PRO A 106 -15.91 5.42 2.97
CA PRO A 106 -15.62 6.66 2.27
C PRO A 106 -15.46 7.79 3.29
N LYS A 107 -14.45 8.65 3.12
CA LYS A 107 -14.48 9.94 3.85
C LYS A 107 -15.74 10.65 3.36
N LEU A 108 -16.65 11.02 4.26
CA LEU A 108 -17.83 11.81 3.91
C LEU A 108 -17.36 12.96 3.01
N ALA A 109 -17.91 13.01 1.79
CA ALA A 109 -17.80 14.20 0.96
C ALA A 109 -18.49 15.32 1.75
N LEU A 110 -17.73 16.37 2.07
CA LEU A 110 -18.29 17.61 2.63
C LEU A 110 -19.30 18.22 1.66
#